data_AF-A0A7X1B0A7-F1
#
_entry.id   AF-A0A7X1B0A7-F1
#
_cell.length_a   1.000
_cell.length_b   1.000
_cell.length_c   1.000
_cell.angle_alpha   90.00
_cell.angle_beta   90.00
_cell.angle_gamma   90.00
#
_symmetry.space_group_name_H-M   'P 1'
#
loop_
_entity.id
_entity.type
_entity.pdbx_description
1 polymer ?
#
loop_
_entity_poly.entity_id
_entity_poly.type
_entity_poly.pdbx_seq_one_letter_code
_entity_poly.pdbx_strand_id
1 'polypeptide(L)'
;MEETNEKTPEETVAGREAESSEVVRINFDHLKKDLSGFVRGTVEEALNGLLNAEAEHLCNASRYERSEERTAHRSGHYERKLETTAGKVNLRVPK
;
A
#
# COMPACT_ATOMS: atom_id res chain seq x y z
N MET A 1 -31.10 69.67 26.48
CA MET A 1 -29.66 69.75 26.76
C MET A 1 -29.23 68.36 27.18
N GLU A 2 -29.35 67.40 26.25
CA GLU A 2 -28.39 67.03 25.20
C GLU A 2 -27.30 66.09 25.73
N GLU A 3 -27.42 64.84 25.29
CA GLU A 3 -26.40 63.78 25.29
C GLU A 3 -25.13 64.26 24.57
N THR A 4 -23.97 63.78 25.00
CA THR A 4 -22.95 63.33 24.04
C THR A 4 -22.11 62.22 24.67
N ASN A 5 -22.23 61.05 24.05
CA ASN A 5 -21.43 59.85 24.24
C ASN A 5 -20.16 60.02 23.39
N GLU A 6 -18.98 60.10 24.02
CA GLU A 6 -17.70 60.12 23.30
C GLU A 6 -17.39 58.70 22.78
N LYS A 7 -17.93 58.42 21.60
CA LYS A 7 -17.51 57.32 20.74
C LYS A 7 -16.41 57.84 19.82
N THR A 8 -15.15 57.50 20.10
CA THR A 8 -14.06 57.67 19.12
C THR A 8 -13.85 56.35 18.36
N PRO A 9 -13.68 56.40 17.03
CA PRO A 9 -13.79 55.24 16.15
C PRO A 9 -12.42 54.77 15.66
N GLU A 10 -12.11 53.47 15.72
CA GLU A 10 -11.23 52.83 14.73
C GLU A 10 -11.71 51.38 14.50
N GLU A 11 -12.46 51.21 13.41
CA GLU A 11 -12.33 50.10 12.46
C GLU A 11 -10.84 49.73 12.30
N THR A 12 -10.37 48.51 12.09
CA THR A 12 -10.92 47.28 11.54
C THR A 12 -9.84 46.22 11.77
N VAL A 13 -10.15 45.11 12.42
CA VAL A 13 -9.51 43.82 12.08
C VAL A 13 -10.63 42.88 11.70
N ALA A 14 -11.14 43.13 10.50
CA ALA A 14 -12.04 42.24 9.82
C ALA A 14 -11.36 40.87 9.63
N GLY A 15 -12.04 39.84 10.11
CA GLY A 15 -12.13 38.53 9.47
C GLY A 15 -10.84 37.88 9.00
N ARG A 16 -10.32 36.95 9.80
CA ARG A 16 -9.73 35.70 9.31
C ARG A 16 -9.63 34.67 10.44
N GLU A 17 -10.78 34.24 10.94
CA GLU A 17 -10.93 32.85 11.38
C GLU A 17 -11.53 32.08 10.20
N ALA A 18 -10.87 32.19 9.04
CA ALA A 18 -11.18 31.37 7.89
C ALA A 18 -10.53 30.01 8.13
N GLU A 19 -11.38 28.99 8.05
CA GLU A 19 -11.04 27.58 7.97
C GLU A 19 -10.38 27.03 9.23
N SER A 20 -11.22 26.65 10.19
CA SER A 20 -10.89 25.60 11.14
C SER A 20 -10.29 24.45 10.34
N SER A 21 -8.97 24.32 10.45
CA SER A 21 -8.13 23.22 9.97
C SER A 21 -8.98 21.99 9.74
N GLU A 22 -9.05 21.48 8.51
CA GLU A 22 -9.73 20.23 8.20
C GLU A 22 -9.09 19.14 9.06
N VAL A 23 -9.70 18.90 10.24
CA VAL A 23 -9.15 18.03 11.27
C VAL A 23 -9.32 16.62 10.73
N VAL A 24 -8.27 16.10 10.08
CA VAL A 24 -8.22 14.72 9.63
C VAL A 24 -8.34 13.82 10.86
N ARG A 25 -9.54 13.27 11.08
CA ARG A 25 -9.78 12.25 12.11
C ARG A 25 -9.25 10.92 11.59
N ILE A 26 -8.02 10.58 11.98
CA ILE A 26 -7.42 9.29 11.63
C ILE A 26 -8.09 8.20 12.47
N ASN A 27 -8.86 7.33 11.81
CA ASN A 27 -9.34 6.11 12.43
C ASN A 27 -8.24 5.04 12.39
N PHE A 28 -7.62 4.79 13.54
CA PHE A 28 -6.51 3.86 13.65
C PHE A 28 -6.89 2.40 13.36
N ASP A 29 -8.12 1.99 13.63
CA ASP A 29 -8.56 0.61 13.41
C ASP A 29 -8.71 0.31 11.92
N HIS A 30 -9.28 1.25 11.16
CA HIS A 30 -9.33 1.17 9.70
C HIS A 30 -7.92 1.20 9.09
N LEU A 31 -7.06 2.11 9.53
CA LEU A 31 -5.69 2.22 9.02
C LEU A 31 -4.87 0.94 9.24
N LYS A 32 -4.95 0.33 10.43
CA LYS A 32 -4.25 -0.93 10.73
C LYS A 32 -4.74 -2.07 9.84
N LYS A 33 -6.05 -2.15 9.62
CA LYS A 33 -6.64 -3.16 8.74
C LYS A 33 -6.13 -3.01 7.31
N ASP A 34 -6.15 -1.80 6.77
CA ASP A 34 -5.73 -1.53 5.40
C ASP A 34 -4.22 -1.79 5.23
N LEU A 35 -3.41 -1.35 6.20
CA LEU A 35 -1.97 -1.62 6.21
C LEU A 35 -1.67 -3.11 6.29
N SER A 36 -2.40 -3.88 7.11
CA SER A 36 -2.22 -5.33 7.19
C SER A 36 -2.53 -6.03 5.85
N GLY A 37 -3.58 -5.56 5.15
CA GLY A 37 -3.94 -6.04 3.82
C GLY A 37 -2.85 -5.71 2.79
N PHE A 38 -2.32 -4.50 2.83
CA PHE A 38 -1.23 -4.05 1.96
C PHE A 38 0.03 -4.89 2.17
N VAL A 39 0.49 -5.02 3.43
CA VAL A 39 1.68 -5.82 3.78
C VAL A 39 1.53 -7.26 3.32
N ARG A 40 0.35 -7.86 3.54
CA ARG A 40 0.07 -9.23 3.08
C ARG A 40 0.18 -9.35 1.55
N GLY A 41 -0.34 -8.38 0.81
CA GLY A 41 -0.24 -8.33 -0.64
C GLY A 41 1.21 -8.22 -1.13
N THR A 42 1.99 -7.32 -0.54
CA THR A 42 3.42 -7.15 -0.87
C THR A 42 4.22 -8.42 -0.56
N VAL A 43 3.93 -9.09 0.56
CA VAL A 43 4.58 -10.37 0.91
C VAL A 43 4.21 -11.46 -0.09
N GLU A 44 2.93 -11.56 -0.47
CA GLU A 44 2.48 -12.51 -1.48
C GLU A 44 3.16 -12.29 -2.84
N GLU A 45 3.26 -11.04 -3.28
CA GLU A 45 3.95 -10.67 -4.51
C GLU A 45 5.45 -10.99 -4.45
N ALA A 46 6.12 -10.61 -3.36
CA ALA A 46 7.55 -10.85 -3.18
C ALA A 46 7.88 -12.36 -3.18
N LEU A 47 7.11 -13.17 -2.45
CA LEU A 47 7.32 -14.62 -2.40
C LEU A 47 7.08 -15.28 -3.77
N ASN A 48 6.02 -14.88 -4.48
CA ASN A 48 5.78 -15.38 -5.82
C ASN A 48 6.86 -14.93 -6.82
N GLY A 49 7.40 -13.73 -6.67
CA GLY A 49 8.55 -13.24 -7.43
C GLY A 49 9.79 -14.10 -7.22
N LEU A 50 10.13 -14.40 -5.96
CA LEU A 50 11.27 -15.27 -5.62
C LEU A 50 11.11 -16.69 -6.18
N LEU A 51 9.91 -17.27 -6.10
CA LEU A 51 9.64 -18.58 -6.69
C LEU A 51 9.84 -18.58 -8.21
N ASN A 52 9.46 -17.49 -8.88
CA ASN A 52 9.67 -17.37 -10.32
C ASN A 52 11.16 -17.27 -10.66
N ALA A 53 11.91 -16.44 -9.93
CA ALA A 53 13.35 -16.26 -10.11
C ALA A 53 14.13 -17.56 -9.85
N GLU A 54 13.80 -18.28 -8.79
CA GLU A 54 14.39 -19.58 -8.49
C GLU A 54 14.13 -20.57 -9.63
N ALA A 55 12.91 -20.60 -10.17
CA ALA A 55 12.62 -21.44 -11.32
C ALA A 55 13.35 -21.00 -12.60
N GLU A 56 13.77 -19.73 -12.74
CA GLU A 56 14.56 -19.28 -13.89
C GLU A 56 15.98 -19.78 -13.76
N HIS A 57 16.54 -19.66 -12.55
CA HIS A 57 17.83 -20.19 -12.19
C HIS A 57 17.89 -21.72 -12.38
N LEU A 58 16.89 -22.47 -11.91
CA LEU A 58 16.83 -23.93 -12.10
C LEU A 58 16.67 -24.34 -13.57
N CYS A 59 15.96 -23.55 -14.38
CA CYS A 59 15.78 -23.83 -15.80
C CYS A 59 16.94 -23.31 -16.67
N ASN A 60 17.90 -22.55 -16.12
CA ASN A 60 18.92 -21.77 -16.83
C ASN A 60 18.35 -20.88 -17.95
N ALA A 61 17.09 -20.45 -17.82
CA ALA A 61 16.40 -19.68 -18.84
C ALA A 61 15.13 -19.04 -18.29
N SER A 62 14.87 -17.82 -18.74
CA SER A 62 13.67 -17.05 -18.43
C SER A 62 12.43 -17.67 -19.10
N ARG A 63 11.25 -17.18 -18.75
CA ARG A 63 10.01 -17.64 -19.39
C ARG A 63 10.02 -17.33 -20.90
N TYR A 64 9.77 -18.35 -21.72
CA TYR A 64 9.78 -18.30 -23.19
C TYR A 64 11.13 -17.95 -23.85
N GLU A 65 12.19 -17.85 -23.07
CA GLU A 65 13.53 -17.64 -23.60
C GLU A 65 14.03 -18.89 -24.33
N ARG A 66 14.58 -18.70 -25.53
CA ARG A 66 15.28 -19.77 -26.25
C ARG A 66 16.74 -19.73 -25.83
N SER A 67 17.15 -20.73 -25.05
CA SER A 67 18.52 -20.93 -24.61
C SER A 67 18.89 -22.39 -24.84
N GLU A 68 20.09 -22.64 -25.32
CA GLU A 68 20.66 -23.99 -25.45
C GLU A 68 21.01 -24.58 -24.08
N GLU A 69 21.21 -23.73 -23.07
CA GLU A 69 21.52 -24.14 -21.69
C GLU A 69 20.28 -24.57 -20.90
N ARG A 70 19.08 -24.45 -21.49
CA ARG A 70 17.80 -24.77 -20.83
C ARG A 70 17.75 -26.25 -20.43
N THR A 71 17.56 -26.50 -19.14
CA THR A 71 17.55 -27.86 -18.56
C THR A 71 16.14 -28.44 -18.36
N ALA A 72 15.14 -27.60 -18.15
CA ALA A 72 13.77 -28.03 -17.83
C ALA A 72 12.70 -27.15 -18.49
N HIS A 73 11.47 -27.65 -18.49
CA HIS A 73 10.28 -26.96 -19.03
C HIS A 73 9.26 -26.76 -17.94
N ARG A 74 8.67 -25.56 -17.91
CA ARG A 74 7.63 -25.21 -16.94
C ARG A 74 6.27 -25.66 -17.41
N SER A 75 5.56 -26.39 -16.55
CA SER A 75 4.24 -26.95 -16.83
C SER A 75 3.14 -26.25 -16.01
N GLY A 76 3.22 -24.92 -15.96
CA GLY A 76 2.30 -24.07 -15.22
C GLY A 76 2.66 -23.93 -13.74
N HIS A 77 1.64 -23.87 -12.88
CA HIS A 77 1.78 -23.73 -11.43
C HIS A 77 0.68 -24.49 -10.70
N TYR A 78 0.88 -24.76 -9.41
CA TYR A 78 -0.21 -25.11 -8.50
C TYR A 78 -0.31 -24.07 -7.39
N GLU A 79 -1.50 -23.94 -6.81
CA GLU A 79 -1.74 -23.02 -5.70
C GLU A 79 -1.47 -23.71 -4.37
N ARG A 80 -0.77 -23.01 -3.47
CA ARG A 80 -0.54 -23.46 -2.09
C ARG A 80 -0.71 -22.28 -1.14
N LYS A 81 -1.50 -22.46 -0.09
CA LYS A 81 -1.65 -21.46 0.98
C LYS A 81 -0.50 -21.57 1.96
N LEU A 82 0.12 -20.45 2.31
CA LEU A 82 1.15 -20.37 3.33
C LEU A 82 0.66 -19.46 4.47
N GLU A 83 0.77 -19.93 5.71
CA GLU A 83 0.51 -19.11 6.88
C GLU A 83 1.76 -18.29 7.21
N THR A 84 1.61 -16.97 7.23
CA THR A 84 2.67 -16.03 7.61
C THR A 84 2.18 -15.13 8.74
N THR A 85 3.09 -14.38 9.36
CA THR A 85 2.74 -13.40 10.39
C THR A 85 1.79 -12.31 9.87
N ALA A 86 1.89 -11.95 8.58
CA ALA A 86 0.99 -11.01 7.92
C ALA A 86 -0.37 -11.63 7.50
N GLY A 87 -0.57 -12.93 7.79
CA GLY A 87 -1.76 -13.69 7.45
C GLY A 87 -1.52 -14.77 6.40
N LYS A 88 -2.62 -15.34 5.90
CA LYS A 88 -2.59 -16.36 4.83
C LYS A 88 -2.30 -15.71 3.48
N VAL A 89 -1.27 -16.19 2.80
CA VAL A 89 -0.89 -15.78 1.43
C VAL A 89 -1.05 -16.95 0.46
N ASN A 90 -1.35 -16.65 -0.80
CA ASN A 90 -1.46 -17.65 -1.86
C ASN A 90 -0.19 -17.68 -2.71
N LEU A 91 0.47 -18.83 -2.73
CA LEU A 91 1.66 -19.06 -3.55
C LEU A 91 1.29 -19.81 -4.82
N ARG A 92 1.85 -19.36 -5.95
CA ARG A 92 1.78 -20.01 -7.26
C ARG A 92 3.09 -20.73 -7.50
N VAL A 93 3.19 -21.96 -7.00
CA VAL A 93 4.42 -22.73 -7.07
C VAL A 93 4.62 -23.26 -8.50
N PRO A 94 5.72 -22.92 -9.19
CA PRO A 94 6.01 -23.43 -10.52
C PRO A 94 6.12 -24.96 -10.53
N LYS A 95 5.63 -25.57 -11.61
CA LYS A 95 5.83 -26.98 -11.92
C LYS A 95 6.85 -27.15 -13.04
#